data_AF-A0AAN9H2C2-F1
#
_entry.id   AF-A0AAN9H2C2-F1
#
_cell.length_a   1.000
_cell.length_b   1.000
_cell.length_c   1.000
_cell.angle_alpha   90.00
_cell.angle_beta   90.00
_cell.angle_gamma   90.00
#
_symmetry.space_group_name_H-M   'P 1'
#
loop_
_entity.id
_entity.type
_entity.pdbx_description
1 polymer ?
#
loop_
_entity_poly.entity_id
_entity_poly.type
_entity_poly.pdbx_seq_one_letter_code
_entity_poly.pdbx_strand_id
1 'polypeptide(L)'
;MKEAKKLKHKADATLDKMAKALCYLEAALAFVESAIAMETEPETPKSAFTMFSETLDLIRFILKLKNYTDPSTTARERDFFILW
;
A
#
# COMPACT_ATOMS: atom_id res chain seq x y z
N MET A 1 5.96 -6.78 9.31
CA MET A 1 6.02 -5.45 9.98
C MET A 1 7.30 -4.64 9.69
N LYS A 2 8.52 -5.12 10.01
CA LYS A 2 9.77 -4.34 9.77
C LYS A 2 10.01 -4.03 8.28
N GLU A 3 9.83 -5.02 7.41
CA GLU A 3 9.97 -4.83 5.95
C GLU A 3 8.93 -3.85 5.38
N ALA A 4 7.65 -3.94 5.80
CA ALA A 4 6.61 -3.01 5.36
C ALA A 4 6.93 -1.54 5.70
N LYS A 5 7.45 -1.28 6.91
CA LYS A 5 7.89 0.07 7.32
C LYS A 5 9.07 0.58 6.48
N LYS A 6 10.03 -0.28 6.16
CA LYS A 6 11.17 0.05 5.29
C LYS A 6 10.72 0.39 3.87
N LEU A 7 9.79 -0.39 3.31
CA LEU A 7 9.22 -0.14 1.97
C LEU A 7 8.43 1.17 1.93
N LYS A 8 7.64 1.46 2.97
CA LYS A 8 6.95 2.76 3.11
C LYS A 8 7.93 3.93 3.13
N HIS A 9 8.99 3.87 3.94
CA HIS A 9 9.98 4.96 4.00
C HIS A 9 10.75 5.14 2.68
N LYS A 10 11.04 4.03 1.98
CA LYS A 10 11.61 4.10 0.63
C LYS A 10 10.65 4.80 -0.35
N ALA A 11 9.35 4.49 -0.28
CA ALA A 11 8.33 5.16 -1.09
C ALA A 11 8.25 6.65 -0.77
N ASP A 12 8.28 7.03 0.51
CA ASP A 12 8.24 8.42 0.95
C ASP A 12 9.40 9.24 0.31
N ALA A 13 10.60 8.64 0.21
CA ALA A 13 11.80 9.24 -0.37
C ALA A 13 11.91 9.16 -1.91
N THR A 14 11.02 8.43 -2.58
CA THR A 14 11.08 8.25 -4.05
C THR A 14 10.41 9.43 -4.77
N LEU A 15 11.09 10.02 -5.76
CA LEU A 15 10.59 11.18 -6.51
C LEU A 15 9.78 10.78 -7.75
N ASP A 16 10.15 9.67 -8.40
CA ASP A 16 9.37 9.14 -9.52
C ASP A 16 8.02 8.63 -9.05
N LYS A 17 6.94 9.13 -9.65
CA LYS A 17 5.57 8.87 -9.18
C LYS A 17 5.21 7.40 -9.31
N MET A 18 5.67 6.72 -10.35
CA MET A 18 5.35 5.30 -10.59
C MET A 18 6.15 4.39 -9.67
N ALA A 19 7.44 4.63 -9.52
CA ALA A 19 8.29 3.91 -8.57
C ALA A 19 7.83 4.12 -7.12
N LYS A 20 7.39 5.33 -6.77
CA LYS A 20 6.79 5.61 -5.45
C LYS A 20 5.52 4.80 -5.22
N ALA A 21 4.62 4.78 -6.21
CA ALA A 21 3.38 4.02 -6.10
C ALA A 21 3.65 2.50 -6.00
N LEU A 22 4.58 1.96 -6.80
CA LEU A 22 5.03 0.56 -6.70
C LEU A 22 5.60 0.23 -5.32
N CYS A 23 6.47 1.08 -4.77
CA CYS A 23 7.03 0.86 -3.43
C CYS A 23 5.95 0.89 -2.34
N TYR A 24 4.92 1.74 -2.48
CA TYR A 24 3.79 1.68 -1.57
C TYR A 24 2.95 0.42 -1.74
N LEU A 25 2.81 -0.14 -2.95
CA LEU A 25 2.07 -1.40 -3.19
C LEU A 25 2.75 -2.55 -2.47
N GLU A 26 4.07 -2.65 -2.62
CA GLU A 26 4.89 -3.62 -1.90
C GLU A 26 4.74 -3.45 -0.38
N ALA A 27 4.71 -2.21 0.12
CA ALA A 27 4.49 -1.94 1.54
C ALA A 27 3.10 -2.40 2.01
N ALA A 28 2.05 -2.11 1.24
CA ALA A 28 0.67 -2.50 1.56
C ALA A 28 0.50 -4.02 1.58
N LEU A 29 1.05 -4.74 0.59
CA LEU A 29 1.06 -6.20 0.56
C LEU A 29 1.78 -6.79 1.79
N ALA A 30 2.94 -6.25 2.15
CA ALA A 30 3.68 -6.69 3.34
C ALA A 30 2.94 -6.39 4.66
N PHE A 31 2.12 -5.34 4.72
CA PHE A 31 1.23 -5.09 5.87
C PHE A 31 0.07 -6.09 5.92
N VAL A 32 -0.55 -6.40 4.79
CA VAL A 32 -1.61 -7.43 4.69
C VAL A 32 -1.09 -8.80 5.12
N GLU A 33 0.05 -9.24 4.61
CA GLU A 33 0.67 -10.52 5.01
C GLU A 33 0.97 -10.56 6.51
N SER A 34 1.43 -9.44 7.07
CA SER A 34 1.67 -9.32 8.52
C SER A 34 0.36 -9.39 9.31
N ALA A 35 -0.71 -8.77 8.82
CA ALA A 35 -2.02 -8.81 9.47
C ALA A 35 -2.63 -10.22 9.44
N ILE A 36 -2.52 -10.93 8.32
CA ILE A 36 -2.95 -12.34 8.20
C ILE A 36 -2.19 -13.22 9.20
N ALA A 37 -0.87 -13.07 9.31
CA ALA A 37 -0.08 -13.80 10.31
C ALA A 37 -0.56 -13.51 11.75
N MET A 38 -0.97 -12.28 12.03
CA MET A 38 -1.52 -11.88 13.33
C MET A 38 -2.95 -12.39 13.58
N GLU A 39 -3.76 -12.67 12.55
CA GLU A 39 -5.06 -13.33 12.71
C GLU A 39 -4.91 -14.81 13.08
N THR A 40 -3.87 -15.47 12.57
CA THR A 40 -3.59 -16.88 12.89
C THR A 40 -3.06 -17.08 14.32
N GLU A 41 -2.66 -15.99 15.00
CA GLU A 41 -2.23 -16.00 16.39
C GLU A 41 -3.42 -15.72 17.34
N PRO A 42 -3.75 -16.65 18.26
CA PRO A 42 -4.97 -16.57 19.09
C PRO A 42 -5.08 -15.34 20.01
N GLU A 43 -3.96 -14.68 20.31
CA GLU A 43 -3.87 -13.57 21.27
C GLU A 43 -3.95 -12.17 20.60
N THR A 44 -3.89 -12.08 19.26
CA THR A 44 -3.75 -10.80 18.53
C THR A 44 -4.88 -10.40 17.56
N PRO A 45 -6.13 -10.90 17.64
CA PRO A 45 -7.15 -10.62 16.62
C PRO A 45 -7.54 -9.14 16.51
N LYS A 46 -7.58 -8.39 17.63
CA LYS A 46 -7.85 -6.92 17.60
C LYS A 46 -6.74 -6.14 16.88
N SER A 47 -5.49 -6.57 17.02
CA SER A 47 -4.35 -5.90 16.38
C SER A 47 -4.24 -6.20 14.88
N ALA A 48 -4.73 -7.36 14.41
CA ALA A 48 -4.83 -7.64 12.98
C ALA A 48 -5.86 -6.71 12.29
N PHE A 49 -7.03 -6.52 12.90
CA PHE A 49 -8.05 -5.61 12.38
C PHE A 49 -7.52 -4.17 12.23
N THR A 50 -6.81 -3.66 13.26
CA THR A 50 -6.18 -2.33 13.19
C THR A 50 -5.19 -2.25 12.02
N MET A 51 -4.37 -3.29 11.81
CA MET A 51 -3.40 -3.32 10.71
C MET A 51 -4.08 -3.32 9.34
N PHE A 52 -5.18 -4.05 9.16
CA PHE A 52 -5.97 -3.99 7.93
C PHE A 52 -6.58 -2.60 7.70
N SER A 53 -7.14 -1.99 8.75
CA SER A 53 -7.71 -0.64 8.65
C SER A 53 -6.66 0.40 8.25
N GLU A 54 -5.49 0.38 8.89
CA GLU A 54 -4.37 1.27 8.54
C GLU A 54 -3.86 1.02 7.10
N THR A 55 -3.88 -0.22 6.64
CA THR A 55 -3.48 -0.58 5.27
C THR A 55 -4.48 -0.04 4.24
N LEU A 56 -5.79 -0.11 4.52
CA LEU A 56 -6.82 0.48 3.65
C LEU A 56 -6.67 2.00 3.54
N ASP A 57 -6.33 2.67 4.63
CA ASP A 57 -6.10 4.12 4.61
C ASP A 57 -4.84 4.48 3.82
N LEU A 58 -3.80 3.66 3.87
CA LEU A 58 -2.62 3.79 3.01
C LEU A 58 -2.99 3.61 1.53
N ILE A 59 -3.75 2.58 1.18
CA ILE A 59 -4.24 2.34 -0.20
C ILE A 59 -5.04 3.55 -0.71
N ARG A 60 -6.01 4.05 0.09
CA ARG A 60 -6.79 5.24 -0.25
C ARG A 60 -5.92 6.48 -0.44
N PHE A 61 -4.90 6.67 0.38
CA PHE A 61 -3.96 7.78 0.22
C PHE A 61 -3.24 7.71 -1.13
N ILE A 62 -2.78 6.52 -1.54
CA ILE A 62 -2.06 6.32 -2.80
C ILE A 62 -2.97 6.54 -4.00
N LEU A 63 -4.20 6.05 -3.94
CA LEU A 63 -5.23 6.31 -4.95
C LEU A 63 -5.50 7.81 -5.13
N LYS A 64 -5.36 8.62 -4.06
CA LYS A 64 -5.49 10.08 -4.12
C LYS A 64 -4.26 10.80 -4.68
N LEU A 65 -3.08 10.17 -4.70
CA LEU A 65 -1.85 10.81 -5.22
C LEU A 65 -1.88 11.06 -6.73
N LYS A 66 -2.85 10.49 -7.45
CA LYS A 66 -2.99 10.65 -8.91
C LYS A 66 -4.43 10.96 -9.29
N ASN A 67 -4.62 11.97 -10.14
CA ASN A 67 -5.90 12.24 -10.77
C ASN A 67 -6.15 11.17 -11.83
N TYR A 68 -6.94 10.15 -11.47
CA TYR A 68 -7.44 9.09 -12.35
C TYR A 68 -8.11 9.62 -13.64
N THR A 69 -8.60 10.86 -13.61
CA THR A 69 -9.29 11.53 -14.71
C THR A 69 -8.37 12.37 -15.59
N ASP A 70 -7.05 12.40 -15.32
CA ASP A 70 -6.11 13.15 -16.15
C ASP A 70 -5.95 12.46 -17.52
N PRO A 71 -6.36 13.10 -18.64
CA PRO A 71 -6.24 12.53 -19.98
C PRO A 71 -4.79 12.22 -20.38
N SER A 72 -3.80 12.79 -19.67
CA SER A 72 -2.37 12.51 -19.88
C SER A 72 -1.88 11.20 -19.25
N THR A 73 -2.73 10.54 -18.45
CA THR A 73 -2.39 9.26 -17.80
C THR A 73 -2.22 8.15 -18.85
N THR A 74 -1.03 7.57 -18.91
CA THR A 74 -0.69 6.50 -19.85
C THR A 74 -1.44 5.20 -19.53
N ALA A 75 -1.58 4.31 -20.52
CA ALA A 75 -2.24 3.01 -20.30
C ALA A 75 -1.59 2.19 -19.17
N ARG A 76 -0.25 2.16 -19.10
CA ARG A 76 0.51 1.50 -18.04
C ARG A 76 0.18 2.03 -16.65
N GLU A 77 -0.09 3.32 -16.54
CA GLU A 77 -0.46 3.94 -15.27
C GLU A 77 -1.88 3.58 -14.85
N ARG A 78 -2.80 3.41 -15.81
CA ARG A 78 -4.16 2.92 -15.56
C ARG A 78 -4.17 1.44 -15.15
N ASP A 79 -3.39 0.60 -15.83
CA ASP A 79 -3.30 -0.83 -15.51
C ASP A 79 -2.74 -1.07 -14.10
N PHE A 80 -1.79 -0.23 -13.67
CA PHE A 80 -1.27 -0.26 -12.31
C PHE A 80 -2.34 0.04 -11.24
N PHE A 81 -3.36 0.85 -11.54
CA PHE A 81 -4.46 1.12 -10.61
C PHE A 81 -5.37 -0.07 -10.37
N ILE A 82 -5.47 -1.00 -11.32
CA ILE A 82 -6.30 -2.21 -11.19
C ILE A 82 -5.75 -3.13 -10.07
N LEU A 83 -4.48 -2.94 -9.69
CA LEU A 83 -3.80 -3.73 -8.67
C LEU A 83 -4.11 -3.28 -7.22
N TRP A 84 -4.88 -2.21 -7.03
CA TRP A 84 -5.23 -1.61 -5.73
C TRP A 84 -6.71 -1.82 -5.39
#